data_AF-A0A068UCH3-F1
#
_entry.id   AF-A0A068UCH3-F1
#
_cell.length_a   1.000
_cell.length_b   1.000
_cell.length_c   1.000
_cell.angle_alpha   90.00
_cell.angle_beta   90.00
_cell.angle_gamma   90.00
#
_symmetry.space_group_name_H-M   'P 1'
#
loop_
_entity.id
_entity.type
_entity.pdbx_description
1 polymer ?
#
loop_
_entity_poly.entity_id
_entity_poly.type
_entity_poly.pdbx_seq_one_letter_code
_entity_poly.pdbx_strand_id
1 'polypeptide(L)'
;MRPLGPVIGRYPSSDGNTQMGVGIIKHNRKCRDVVFLVIFIAFWVAMIVNSSFGFNQGNPLRLVYGLDYKGNVCGDRHADPDLRELELRYWLNPNQVYQSGLKNAQVKLENARSICLLDCPIPSEDSLNWVCDYPDGDVKLSTDDWIDRNYDYFADLTPELRNSSLQLQGPCYPVIFPSVNVYWSCQFVARASNVSLRHWQQMGGVNIMEDIVIDKSIHRAINSRSAVLKRYVADVGKAWPVLLVCGGILPLFLSVIWLLMIRHFVVGMPWVTVVLFNILIVSVTMFYYLKAGWIGNDAISPIIGEHDPYYRVSARELSHLHAAAVLMTAIMIIAVLSSIAIVRRILMATSVLKASTLFQGQFGGACLIRTSNL
;
A
#
# COMPACT_ATOMS: atom_id res chain seq x y z
N MET A 1 6.41 51.95 39.80
CA MET A 1 6.90 51.11 40.92
C MET A 1 5.95 51.20 42.11
N ARG A 2 5.12 50.17 42.31
CA ARG A 2 4.59 49.77 43.62
C ARG A 2 4.54 48.24 43.64
N PRO A 3 5.12 47.56 44.64
CA PRO A 3 5.24 46.10 44.64
C PRO A 3 3.95 45.43 45.13
N LEU A 4 3.65 44.27 44.53
CA LEU A 4 2.62 43.33 44.98
C LEU A 4 3.15 42.53 46.17
N GLY A 5 2.57 42.75 47.35
CA GLY A 5 2.67 41.88 48.53
C GLY A 5 1.47 40.93 48.63
N PRO A 6 1.54 39.89 49.48
CA PRO A 6 1.09 38.53 49.15
C PRO A 6 -0.40 38.27 49.41
N VAL A 7 -1.04 37.53 48.51
CA VAL A 7 -2.36 36.92 48.77
C VAL A 7 -2.13 35.59 49.47
N ILE A 8 -2.18 35.64 50.79
CA ILE A 8 -2.22 34.48 51.68
C ILE A 8 -3.58 33.81 51.50
N GLY A 9 -3.59 32.65 50.83
CA GLY A 9 -4.76 31.78 50.75
C GLY A 9 -5.07 31.20 52.13
N ARG A 10 -6.16 31.67 52.75
CA ARG A 10 -6.73 31.06 53.97
C ARG A 10 -7.18 29.64 53.67
N TYR A 11 -6.56 28.66 54.33
CA TYR A 11 -7.23 27.39 54.62
C TYR A 11 -8.26 27.64 55.72
N PRO A 12 -9.55 27.27 55.56
CA PRO A 12 -10.47 27.29 56.68
C PRO A 12 -10.17 26.10 57.59
N SER A 13 -9.87 26.39 58.87
CA SER A 13 -9.86 25.41 59.95
C SER A 13 -11.25 24.79 60.09
N SER A 14 -11.26 23.47 60.22
CA SER A 14 -12.46 22.67 60.47
C SER A 14 -12.71 22.60 61.98
N ASP A 15 -13.55 23.50 62.50
CA ASP A 15 -14.17 23.31 63.81
C ASP A 15 -15.44 22.47 63.67
N GLY A 16 -15.52 21.46 64.54
CA GLY A 16 -16.56 20.45 64.52
C GLY A 16 -17.93 20.99 64.91
N ASN A 17 -18.92 20.18 64.51
CA ASN A 17 -20.31 20.19 64.96
C ASN A 17 -21.30 21.05 64.16
N THR A 18 -21.65 20.60 62.96
CA THR A 18 -23.04 20.63 62.50
C THR A 18 -23.29 19.54 61.47
N GLN A 19 -24.20 18.62 61.78
CA GLN A 19 -24.81 17.75 60.77
C GLN A 19 -25.53 18.62 59.75
N MET A 20 -25.17 18.53 58.47
CA MET A 20 -26.13 18.50 57.36
C MET A 20 -25.40 18.26 56.03
N GLY A 21 -25.79 17.18 55.35
CA GLY A 21 -25.69 17.07 53.90
C GLY A 21 -24.27 16.91 53.35
N VAL A 22 -23.88 15.65 53.15
CA VAL A 22 -22.88 15.28 52.14
C VAL A 22 -23.30 15.90 50.80
N GLY A 23 -22.67 17.02 50.45
CA GLY A 23 -22.78 17.62 49.14
C GLY A 23 -22.03 16.77 48.12
N ILE A 24 -22.62 15.63 47.73
CA ILE A 24 -22.32 15.05 46.42
C ILE A 24 -22.61 16.16 45.43
N ILE A 25 -21.57 16.71 44.80
CA ILE A 25 -21.73 17.61 43.66
C ILE A 25 -22.34 16.76 42.54
N LYS A 26 -23.67 16.62 42.55
CA LYS A 26 -24.43 15.95 41.51
C LYS A 26 -24.57 16.95 40.37
N HIS A 27 -23.49 17.18 39.64
CA HIS A 27 -23.62 17.83 38.34
C HIS A 27 -24.42 16.88 37.44
N ASN A 28 -25.65 17.27 37.11
CA ASN A 28 -26.38 16.73 35.96
C ASN A 28 -25.55 17.05 34.71
N ARG A 29 -24.57 16.21 34.40
CA ARG A 29 -23.78 16.28 33.16
C ARG A 29 -24.74 16.00 32.01
N LYS A 30 -25.37 17.04 31.46
CA LYS A 30 -26.11 16.94 30.19
C LYS A 30 -25.07 16.71 29.10
N CYS A 31 -25.21 15.65 28.31
CA CYS A 31 -24.34 15.38 27.15
C CYS A 31 -24.47 16.55 26.16
N ARG A 32 -23.48 17.44 26.18
CA ARG A 32 -23.41 18.63 25.33
C ARG A 32 -22.82 18.29 23.96
N ASP A 33 -23.30 17.22 23.34
CA ASP A 33 -22.75 16.75 22.06
C ASP A 33 -23.77 16.05 21.16
N VAL A 34 -25.07 16.32 21.35
CA VAL A 34 -26.13 15.75 20.51
C VAL A 34 -26.05 16.27 19.07
N VAL A 35 -25.70 17.55 18.88
CA VAL A 35 -25.56 18.13 17.53
C VAL A 35 -24.41 17.49 16.76
N PHE A 36 -23.25 17.30 17.41
CA PHE A 36 -22.11 16.64 16.78
C PHE A 36 -22.38 15.14 16.55
N LEU A 37 -23.13 14.48 17.44
CA LEU A 37 -23.61 13.11 17.21
C LEU A 37 -24.48 13.02 15.95
N VAL A 38 -25.40 13.95 15.74
CA VAL A 38 -26.25 13.99 14.54
C VAL A 38 -25.41 14.22 13.28
N ILE A 39 -24.45 15.14 13.31
CA ILE A 39 -23.53 15.39 12.19
C ILE A 39 -22.69 14.14 11.88
N PHE A 40 -22.19 13.44 12.91
CA PHE A 40 -21.43 12.22 12.76
C PHE A 40 -22.26 11.11 12.11
N ILE A 41 -23.50 10.90 12.57
CA ILE A 41 -24.41 9.92 11.98
C ILE A 41 -24.71 10.27 10.51
N ALA A 42 -25.00 11.55 10.22
CA ALA A 42 -25.26 12.00 8.85
C ALA A 42 -24.06 11.76 7.93
N PHE A 43 -22.83 11.98 8.42
CA PHE A 43 -21.60 11.68 7.68
C PHE A 43 -21.48 10.18 7.36
N TRP A 44 -21.72 9.30 8.34
CA TRP A 44 -21.68 7.85 8.10
C TRP A 44 -22.75 7.38 7.13
N VAL A 45 -23.97 7.90 7.24
CA VAL A 45 -25.04 7.60 6.28
C VAL A 45 -24.64 8.03 4.87
N ALA A 46 -24.11 9.25 4.71
CA ALA A 46 -23.63 9.72 3.41
C ALA A 46 -22.51 8.82 2.85
N MET A 47 -21.55 8.39 3.69
CA MET A 47 -20.48 7.48 3.29
C MET A 47 -21.01 6.12 2.83
N ILE A 48 -21.97 5.54 3.55
CA ILE A 48 -22.59 4.25 3.19
C ILE A 48 -23.35 4.37 1.87
N VAL A 49 -24.15 5.43 1.69
CA VAL A 49 -24.91 5.65 0.45
C VAL A 49 -23.98 5.85 -0.74
N ASN A 50 -23.00 6.73 -0.62
CA ASN A 50 -22.03 6.99 -1.69
C ASN A 50 -21.22 5.73 -2.03
N SER A 51 -20.80 4.97 -1.02
CA SER A 51 -20.08 3.71 -1.25
C SER A 51 -20.98 2.69 -1.94
N SER A 52 -22.21 2.49 -1.46
CA SER A 52 -23.15 1.55 -2.06
C SER A 52 -23.46 1.90 -3.51
N PHE A 53 -23.67 3.17 -3.83
CA PHE A 53 -23.86 3.61 -5.20
C PHE A 53 -22.63 3.29 -6.07
N GLY A 54 -21.43 3.59 -5.56
CA GLY A 54 -20.17 3.31 -6.25
C GLY A 54 -19.91 1.83 -6.51
N PHE A 55 -20.23 0.95 -5.56
CA PHE A 55 -20.07 -0.50 -5.72
C PHE A 55 -21.17 -1.14 -6.56
N ASN A 56 -22.39 -0.63 -6.52
CA ASN A 56 -23.52 -1.22 -7.25
C ASN A 56 -23.53 -0.81 -8.74
N GLN A 57 -23.08 0.41 -9.07
CA GLN A 57 -23.05 0.89 -10.46
C GLN A 57 -21.64 0.87 -11.08
N GLY A 58 -20.60 0.85 -10.26
CA GLY A 58 -19.21 0.85 -10.72
C GLY A 58 -18.60 -0.54 -10.70
N ASN A 59 -17.51 -0.72 -11.45
CA ASN A 59 -16.62 -1.87 -11.33
C ASN A 59 -15.32 -1.44 -10.62
N PRO A 60 -15.08 -1.85 -9.36
CA PRO A 60 -13.90 -1.46 -8.61
C PRO A 60 -12.59 -1.99 -9.24
N LEU A 61 -12.66 -3.05 -10.05
CA LEU A 61 -11.49 -3.63 -10.73
C LEU A 61 -10.85 -2.62 -11.71
N ARG A 62 -11.61 -1.65 -12.25
CA ARG A 62 -11.08 -0.59 -13.14
C ARG A 62 -10.07 0.34 -12.47
N LEU A 63 -10.03 0.36 -11.14
CA LEU A 63 -9.03 1.12 -10.39
C LEU A 63 -7.68 0.42 -10.35
N VAL A 64 -7.65 -0.92 -10.48
CA VAL A 64 -6.43 -1.72 -10.34
C VAL A 64 -5.95 -2.23 -11.70
N TYR A 65 -6.87 -2.76 -12.49
CA TYR A 65 -6.59 -3.40 -13.77
C TYR A 65 -6.73 -2.45 -14.96
N GLY A 66 -6.03 -2.79 -16.04
CA GLY A 66 -6.14 -2.10 -17.33
C GLY A 66 -7.42 -2.45 -18.08
N LEU A 67 -7.64 -1.72 -19.18
CA LEU A 67 -8.70 -2.04 -20.13
C LEU A 67 -8.08 -2.60 -21.42
N ASP A 68 -8.80 -3.51 -22.08
CA ASP A 68 -8.49 -3.93 -23.45
C ASP A 68 -9.06 -2.93 -24.49
N TYR A 69 -8.88 -3.25 -25.77
CA TYR A 69 -9.38 -2.46 -26.90
C TYR A 69 -10.90 -2.54 -27.07
N LYS A 70 -11.57 -3.52 -26.45
CA LYS A 70 -13.04 -3.64 -26.42
C LYS A 70 -13.67 -2.87 -25.26
N GLY A 71 -12.86 -2.39 -24.31
CA GLY A 71 -13.31 -1.70 -23.11
C GLY A 71 -13.59 -2.61 -21.90
N ASN A 72 -13.27 -3.89 -22.00
CA ASN A 72 -13.33 -4.85 -20.91
C ASN A 72 -12.18 -4.63 -19.92
N VAL A 73 -12.37 -5.06 -18.67
CA VAL A 73 -11.35 -5.00 -17.63
C VAL A 73 -10.54 -6.28 -17.65
N CYS A 74 -9.21 -6.18 -17.68
CA CYS A 74 -8.35 -7.37 -17.56
C CYS A 74 -8.61 -8.08 -16.22
N GLY A 75 -8.72 -9.40 -16.21
CA GLY A 75 -9.09 -10.20 -15.04
C GLY A 75 -10.60 -10.34 -14.78
N ASP A 76 -11.47 -9.73 -15.60
CA ASP A 76 -12.92 -9.83 -15.41
C ASP A 76 -13.49 -11.10 -16.06
N ARG A 77 -14.21 -11.89 -15.27
CA ARG A 77 -14.83 -13.15 -15.71
C ARG A 77 -16.09 -12.95 -16.56
N HIS A 78 -16.71 -11.77 -16.46
CA HIS A 78 -17.93 -11.44 -17.19
C HIS A 78 -17.65 -10.65 -18.48
N ALA A 79 -16.36 -10.48 -18.82
CA ALA A 79 -15.95 -9.89 -20.08
C ALA A 79 -16.19 -10.86 -21.26
N ASP A 80 -16.23 -10.29 -22.47
CA ASP A 80 -16.30 -11.04 -23.73
C ASP A 80 -15.07 -10.71 -24.60
N PRO A 81 -14.09 -11.62 -24.75
CA PRO A 81 -14.02 -12.99 -24.20
C PRO A 81 -13.78 -13.05 -22.68
N ASP A 82 -13.90 -14.23 -22.05
CA ASP A 82 -13.62 -14.42 -20.61
C ASP A 82 -12.16 -14.07 -20.29
N LEU A 83 -11.94 -13.02 -19.49
CA LEU A 83 -10.61 -12.50 -19.15
C LEU A 83 -10.14 -12.94 -17.75
N ARG A 84 -10.78 -13.93 -17.12
CA ARG A 84 -10.49 -14.34 -15.74
C ARG A 84 -9.02 -14.65 -15.43
N GLU A 85 -8.28 -15.12 -16.43
CA GLU A 85 -6.88 -15.53 -16.35
C GLU A 85 -5.95 -14.48 -16.98
N LEU A 86 -6.50 -13.54 -17.74
CA LEU A 86 -5.79 -12.53 -18.52
C LEU A 86 -5.77 -11.21 -17.73
N GLU A 87 -4.88 -11.13 -16.74
CA GLU A 87 -4.83 -10.01 -15.78
C GLU A 87 -3.92 -8.84 -16.23
N LEU A 88 -3.00 -9.06 -17.18
CA LEU A 88 -1.99 -8.07 -17.57
C LEU A 88 -2.40 -7.29 -18.81
N ARG A 89 -2.41 -5.96 -18.73
CA ARG A 89 -2.61 -5.10 -19.91
C ARG A 89 -1.31 -4.93 -20.70
N TYR A 90 -1.33 -5.24 -21.99
CA TYR A 90 -0.25 -5.00 -22.95
C TYR A 90 -0.68 -4.01 -24.05
N TRP A 91 0.24 -3.16 -24.52
CA TRP A 91 0.00 -2.28 -25.67
C TRP A 91 0.47 -2.94 -26.95
N LEU A 92 -0.41 -3.09 -27.92
CA LEU A 92 -0.12 -3.84 -29.16
C LEU A 92 0.71 -3.04 -30.15
N ASN A 93 0.44 -1.73 -30.31
CA ASN A 93 1.05 -0.88 -31.32
C ASN A 93 2.08 0.10 -30.71
N PRO A 94 3.40 -0.13 -30.87
CA PRO A 94 4.42 0.76 -30.32
C PRO A 94 4.38 2.17 -30.89
N ASN A 95 3.97 2.35 -32.15
CA ASN A 95 3.89 3.66 -32.78
C ASN A 95 2.77 4.52 -32.17
N GLN A 96 1.64 3.93 -31.78
CA GLN A 96 0.58 4.66 -31.07
C GLN A 96 1.05 5.12 -29.68
N VAL A 97 1.79 4.24 -28.98
CA VAL A 97 2.39 4.57 -27.68
C VAL A 97 3.41 5.70 -27.85
N TYR A 98 4.30 5.61 -28.84
CA TYR A 98 5.26 6.66 -29.18
C TYR A 98 4.55 8.00 -29.44
N GLN A 99 3.53 8.00 -30.32
CA GLN A 99 2.81 9.20 -30.69
C GLN A 99 2.19 9.86 -29.47
N SER A 100 1.63 9.09 -28.54
CA SER A 100 1.07 9.62 -27.30
C SER A 100 2.07 10.36 -26.39
N GLY A 101 3.37 10.13 -26.57
CA GLY A 101 4.44 10.82 -25.87
C GLY A 101 4.77 12.22 -26.38
N LEU A 102 4.36 12.54 -27.62
CA LEU A 102 4.64 13.82 -28.27
C LEU A 102 3.73 14.92 -27.71
N LYS A 103 4.30 16.12 -27.49
CA LYS A 103 3.58 17.24 -26.86
C LYS A 103 2.33 17.72 -27.62
N ASN A 104 2.25 17.46 -28.93
CA ASN A 104 1.17 17.91 -29.82
C ASN A 104 0.40 16.75 -30.46
N ALA A 105 0.48 15.54 -29.92
CA ALA A 105 -0.20 14.40 -30.51
C ALA A 105 -1.72 14.44 -30.25
N GLN A 106 -2.48 14.04 -31.27
CA GLN A 106 -3.93 13.83 -31.13
C GLN A 106 -4.28 12.50 -30.45
N VAL A 107 -3.37 11.53 -30.48
CA VAL A 107 -3.55 10.22 -29.85
C VAL A 107 -3.09 10.28 -28.40
N LYS A 108 -4.00 10.00 -27.46
CA LYS A 108 -3.66 9.86 -26.04
C LYS A 108 -3.34 8.39 -25.72
N LEU A 109 -2.50 8.16 -24.71
CA LEU A 109 -2.12 6.79 -24.32
C LEU A 109 -3.33 5.97 -23.82
N GLU A 110 -4.37 6.62 -23.29
CA GLU A 110 -5.63 5.96 -22.90
C GLU A 110 -6.38 5.35 -24.09
N ASN A 111 -6.15 5.86 -25.31
CA ASN A 111 -6.74 5.38 -26.55
C ASN A 111 -5.78 4.49 -27.36
N ALA A 112 -4.56 4.27 -26.87
CA ALA A 112 -3.63 3.36 -27.51
C ALA A 112 -4.17 1.94 -27.38
N ARG A 113 -4.19 1.19 -28.49
CA ARG A 113 -4.77 -0.16 -28.52
C ARG A 113 -4.05 -1.07 -27.53
N SER A 114 -4.79 -1.62 -26.58
CA SER A 114 -4.30 -2.55 -25.57
C SER A 114 -5.09 -3.86 -25.55
N ILE A 115 -4.47 -4.92 -25.04
CA ILE A 115 -5.06 -6.25 -24.89
C ILE A 115 -4.69 -6.81 -23.52
N CYS A 116 -5.46 -7.76 -23.01
CA CYS A 116 -5.16 -8.47 -21.76
C CYS A 116 -4.48 -9.82 -22.06
N LEU A 117 -3.38 -10.11 -21.36
CA LEU A 117 -2.53 -11.29 -21.49
C LEU A 117 -2.28 -11.93 -20.10
N LEU A 118 -1.84 -13.20 -20.06
CA LEU A 118 -1.37 -13.83 -18.82
C LEU A 118 0.00 -13.30 -18.41
N ASP A 119 0.91 -13.20 -19.39
CA ASP A 119 2.30 -12.81 -19.19
C ASP A 119 2.75 -11.75 -20.19
N CYS A 120 3.75 -10.96 -19.81
CA CYS A 120 4.28 -9.91 -20.67
C CYS A 120 5.15 -10.50 -21.78
N PRO A 121 4.84 -10.23 -23.06
CA PRO A 121 5.56 -10.83 -24.17
C PRO A 121 6.98 -10.28 -24.25
N ILE A 122 7.91 -11.18 -24.54
CA ILE A 122 9.32 -10.88 -24.76
C ILE A 122 9.72 -11.25 -26.20
N PRO A 123 10.59 -10.46 -26.85
CA PRO A 123 11.10 -10.78 -28.18
C PRO A 123 11.92 -12.07 -28.12
N SER A 124 11.79 -12.92 -29.14
CA SER A 124 12.62 -14.11 -29.33
C SER A 124 14.03 -13.73 -29.78
N GLU A 125 15.00 -14.60 -29.50
CA GLU A 125 16.41 -14.41 -29.91
C GLU A 125 16.64 -14.76 -31.38
N ASP A 126 15.80 -15.61 -31.98
CA ASP A 126 16.00 -16.18 -33.32
C ASP A 126 14.84 -15.90 -34.30
N SER A 127 13.68 -15.50 -33.80
CA SER A 127 12.45 -15.33 -34.58
C SER A 127 11.71 -14.05 -34.22
N LEU A 128 10.72 -13.68 -35.03
CA LEU A 128 9.78 -12.62 -34.67
C LEU A 128 8.55 -13.23 -34.01
N ASN A 129 8.36 -12.92 -32.71
CA ASN A 129 7.14 -13.26 -31.98
C ASN A 129 6.03 -12.27 -32.33
N TRP A 130 4.79 -12.75 -32.35
CA TRP A 130 3.60 -11.94 -32.59
C TRP A 130 2.65 -12.02 -31.41
N VAL A 131 1.89 -10.95 -31.21
CA VAL A 131 0.70 -10.96 -30.37
C VAL A 131 -0.46 -10.52 -31.23
N CYS A 132 -1.45 -11.39 -31.36
CA CYS A 132 -2.63 -11.16 -32.15
C CYS A 132 -3.83 -10.79 -31.27
N ASP A 133 -4.77 -10.06 -31.88
CA ASP A 133 -6.06 -9.73 -31.26
C ASP A 133 -6.81 -10.99 -30.82
N TYR A 134 -7.81 -10.82 -29.95
CA TYR A 134 -8.68 -11.93 -29.55
C TYR A 134 -9.26 -12.61 -30.79
N PRO A 135 -9.45 -13.95 -30.77
CA PRO A 135 -9.93 -14.71 -31.92
C PRO A 135 -11.43 -14.48 -32.14
N ASP A 136 -11.79 -13.25 -32.50
CA ASP A 136 -13.15 -12.83 -32.84
C ASP A 136 -13.27 -12.68 -34.36
N GLY A 137 -14.40 -13.13 -34.93
CA GLY A 137 -14.70 -12.95 -36.35
C GLY A 137 -14.25 -14.11 -37.24
N ASP A 138 -13.43 -13.83 -38.26
CA ASP A 138 -13.09 -14.79 -39.33
C ASP A 138 -12.14 -15.91 -38.87
N VAL A 139 -11.46 -15.73 -37.74
CA VAL A 139 -10.54 -16.71 -37.15
C VAL A 139 -11.34 -17.62 -36.22
N LYS A 140 -11.58 -18.86 -36.64
CA LYS A 140 -12.26 -19.89 -35.83
C LYS A 140 -11.31 -20.55 -34.84
N LEU A 141 -10.86 -19.81 -33.84
CA LEU A 141 -9.99 -20.29 -32.76
C LEU A 141 -10.67 -20.03 -31.41
N SER A 142 -10.62 -20.97 -30.47
CA SER A 142 -11.13 -20.72 -29.12
C SER A 142 -10.16 -19.81 -28.35
N THR A 143 -10.65 -19.11 -27.32
CA THR A 143 -9.80 -18.27 -26.47
C THR A 143 -8.72 -19.09 -25.76
N ASP A 144 -9.04 -20.31 -25.34
CA ASP A 144 -8.08 -21.21 -24.69
C ASP A 144 -6.99 -21.66 -25.69
N ASP A 145 -7.37 -22.05 -26.92
CA ASP A 145 -6.38 -22.41 -27.95
C ASP A 145 -5.49 -21.21 -28.34
N TRP A 146 -6.04 -19.99 -28.31
CA TRP A 146 -5.30 -18.76 -28.53
C TRP A 146 -4.25 -18.51 -27.44
N ILE A 147 -4.61 -18.78 -26.19
CA ILE A 147 -3.70 -18.73 -25.04
C ILE A 147 -2.59 -19.78 -25.19
N ASP A 148 -2.96 -21.03 -25.52
CA ASP A 148 -2.02 -22.14 -25.68
C ASP A 148 -1.01 -21.92 -26.81
N ARG A 149 -1.40 -21.17 -27.84
CA ARG A 149 -0.52 -20.73 -28.94
C ARG A 149 0.30 -19.48 -28.61
N ASN A 150 0.36 -19.07 -27.34
CA ASN A 150 1.05 -17.87 -26.89
C ASN A 150 0.62 -16.62 -27.69
N TYR A 151 -0.69 -16.51 -27.94
CA TYR A 151 -1.34 -15.38 -28.61
C TYR A 151 -0.95 -15.20 -30.08
N ASP A 152 -0.32 -16.20 -30.72
CA ASP A 152 0.15 -16.12 -32.10
C ASP A 152 -0.66 -17.03 -33.05
N TYR A 153 -1.29 -16.43 -34.04
CA TYR A 153 -1.86 -17.11 -35.20
C TYR A 153 -1.51 -16.39 -36.52
N PHE A 154 -0.43 -15.61 -36.54
CA PHE A 154 -0.03 -14.83 -37.71
C PHE A 154 0.21 -15.72 -38.95
N ALA A 155 0.76 -16.92 -38.73
CA ALA A 155 0.97 -17.92 -39.78
C ALA A 155 -0.33 -18.45 -40.40
N ASP A 156 -1.46 -18.37 -39.69
CA ASP A 156 -2.76 -18.86 -40.18
C ASP A 156 -3.57 -17.76 -40.90
N LEU A 157 -3.09 -16.51 -40.88
CA LEU A 157 -3.77 -15.39 -41.53
C LEU A 157 -3.74 -15.45 -43.06
N THR A 158 -4.79 -14.90 -43.67
CA THR A 158 -4.85 -14.64 -45.12
C THR A 158 -3.78 -13.62 -45.53
N PRO A 159 -3.33 -13.62 -46.80
CA PRO A 159 -2.32 -12.66 -47.29
C PRO A 159 -2.71 -11.19 -47.07
N GLU A 160 -4.00 -10.87 -47.17
CA GLU A 160 -4.55 -9.53 -46.96
C GLU A 160 -4.39 -9.08 -45.51
N LEU A 161 -4.78 -9.94 -44.55
CA LEU A 161 -4.66 -9.65 -43.11
C LEU A 161 -3.21 -9.59 -42.65
N ARG A 162 -2.31 -10.39 -43.27
CA ARG A 162 -0.87 -10.28 -43.02
C ARG A 162 -0.33 -8.92 -43.44
N ASN A 163 -0.73 -8.42 -44.61
CA ASN A 163 -0.31 -7.10 -45.08
C ASN A 163 -0.83 -5.97 -44.17
N SER A 164 -2.07 -6.07 -43.69
CA SER A 164 -2.63 -5.14 -42.68
C SER A 164 -1.83 -5.17 -41.36
N SER A 165 -1.44 -6.36 -40.89
CA SER A 165 -0.61 -6.54 -39.70
C SER A 165 0.78 -5.90 -39.87
N LEU A 166 1.39 -6.01 -41.05
CA LEU A 166 2.64 -5.34 -41.41
C LEU A 166 2.53 -3.80 -41.43
N GLN A 167 1.32 -3.28 -41.61
CA GLN A 167 0.99 -1.84 -41.49
C GLN A 167 0.63 -1.41 -40.05
N LEU A 168 0.76 -2.30 -39.06
CA LEU A 168 0.32 -2.09 -37.66
C LEU A 168 -1.17 -1.72 -37.53
N GLN A 169 -2.00 -2.20 -38.47
CA GLN A 169 -3.46 -2.01 -38.42
C GLN A 169 -4.18 -3.20 -37.77
N GLY A 170 -3.46 -4.32 -37.54
CA GLY A 170 -3.98 -5.56 -36.96
C GLY A 170 -4.33 -6.59 -38.04
N PRO A 171 -4.74 -7.81 -37.64
CA PRO A 171 -5.04 -8.23 -36.27
C PRO A 171 -3.81 -8.66 -35.45
N CYS A 172 -2.64 -8.85 -36.06
CA CYS A 172 -1.43 -9.26 -35.36
C CYS A 172 -0.38 -8.14 -35.31
N TYR A 173 0.36 -8.10 -34.20
CA TYR A 173 1.36 -7.06 -33.94
C TYR A 173 2.70 -7.70 -33.53
N PRO A 174 3.83 -7.16 -34.00
CA PRO A 174 5.15 -7.73 -33.73
C PRO A 174 5.64 -7.38 -32.31
N VAL A 175 6.21 -8.35 -31.62
CA VAL A 175 6.86 -8.15 -30.31
C VAL A 175 8.31 -7.70 -30.53
N ILE A 176 8.53 -6.39 -30.54
CA ILE A 176 9.84 -5.80 -30.83
C ILE A 176 10.52 -5.23 -29.58
N PHE A 177 9.73 -4.63 -28.69
CA PHE A 177 10.21 -4.11 -27.43
C PHE A 177 10.05 -5.19 -26.35
N PRO A 178 11.11 -5.51 -25.59
CA PRO A 178 10.94 -6.32 -24.39
C PRO A 178 10.03 -5.58 -23.41
N SER A 179 9.14 -6.33 -22.76
CA SER A 179 8.18 -5.77 -21.81
C SER A 179 8.26 -6.45 -20.46
N VAL A 180 8.02 -5.69 -19.40
CA VAL A 180 8.07 -6.17 -18.01
C VAL A 180 6.76 -5.87 -17.29
N ASN A 181 6.32 -6.81 -16.45
CA ASN A 181 5.13 -6.63 -15.64
C ASN A 181 5.39 -5.62 -14.52
N VAL A 182 4.70 -4.47 -14.60
CA VAL A 182 4.76 -3.44 -13.59
C VAL A 182 3.34 -3.01 -13.26
N TYR A 183 2.82 -3.53 -12.14
CA TYR A 183 1.45 -3.31 -11.65
C TYR A 183 0.35 -3.70 -12.66
N TRP A 184 0.30 -4.97 -13.03
CA TRP A 184 -0.76 -5.52 -13.92
C TRP A 184 -0.79 -4.87 -15.32
N SER A 185 0.34 -4.31 -15.73
CA SER A 185 0.52 -3.69 -17.04
C SER A 185 1.94 -3.96 -17.53
N CYS A 186 2.04 -4.43 -18.76
CA CYS A 186 3.31 -4.68 -19.44
C CYS A 186 3.87 -3.38 -19.99
N GLN A 187 5.01 -2.95 -19.45
CA GLN A 187 5.68 -1.71 -19.85
C GLN A 187 6.85 -2.05 -20.77
N PHE A 188 6.95 -1.33 -21.89
CA PHE A 188 8.09 -1.45 -22.79
C PHE A 188 9.37 -0.96 -22.13
N VAL A 189 10.45 -1.70 -22.31
CA VAL A 189 11.80 -1.24 -22.03
C VAL A 189 12.27 -0.41 -23.22
N ALA A 190 12.96 0.70 -22.97
CA ALA A 190 13.31 1.73 -23.97
C ALA A 190 14.13 1.27 -25.19
N ARG A 191 14.53 0.00 -25.30
CA ARG A 191 15.41 -0.51 -26.35
C ARG A 191 14.74 -1.67 -27.09
N ALA A 192 14.54 -1.51 -28.40
CA ALA A 192 14.06 -2.57 -29.28
C ALA A 192 15.09 -3.72 -29.41
N SER A 193 14.60 -4.95 -29.62
CA SER A 193 15.46 -6.09 -29.94
C SER A 193 15.92 -6.00 -31.40
N ASN A 194 17.23 -5.94 -31.61
CA ASN A 194 17.84 -5.86 -32.94
C ASN A 194 17.42 -7.02 -33.87
N VAL A 195 17.21 -8.22 -33.31
CA VAL A 195 16.83 -9.40 -34.10
C VAL A 195 15.39 -9.27 -34.58
N SER A 196 14.46 -9.02 -33.65
CA SER A 196 13.04 -8.81 -33.96
C SER A 196 12.83 -7.67 -34.97
N LEU A 197 13.55 -6.56 -34.82
CA LEU A 197 13.47 -5.42 -35.72
C LEU A 197 13.97 -5.75 -37.12
N ARG A 198 15.09 -6.49 -37.24
CA ARG A 198 15.62 -6.92 -38.55
C ARG A 198 14.62 -7.81 -39.28
N HIS A 199 14.04 -8.79 -38.59
CA HIS A 199 13.02 -9.67 -39.18
C HIS A 199 11.77 -8.88 -39.60
N TRP A 200 11.33 -7.94 -38.78
CA TRP A 200 10.21 -7.05 -39.12
C TRP A 200 10.48 -6.24 -40.40
N GLN A 201 11.67 -5.64 -40.52
CA GLN A 201 12.07 -4.89 -41.70
C GLN A 201 12.21 -5.78 -42.95
N GLN A 202 12.74 -6.99 -42.79
CA GLN A 202 12.83 -7.97 -43.89
C GLN A 202 11.46 -8.40 -44.41
N MET A 203 10.44 -8.43 -43.56
CA MET A 203 9.05 -8.70 -43.96
C MET A 203 8.33 -7.49 -44.57
N GLY A 204 9.00 -6.34 -44.72
CA GLY A 204 8.41 -5.13 -45.29
C GLY A 204 7.47 -4.39 -44.33
N GLY A 205 7.65 -4.59 -43.02
CA GLY A 205 6.88 -3.89 -41.99
C GLY A 205 7.15 -2.38 -41.99
N VAL A 206 6.15 -1.60 -41.57
CA VAL A 206 6.29 -0.14 -41.45
C VAL A 206 7.37 0.28 -40.46
N ASN A 207 7.93 1.47 -40.64
CA ASN A 207 8.95 1.99 -39.73
C ASN A 207 8.39 2.15 -38.31
N ILE A 208 9.14 1.61 -37.34
CA ILE A 208 8.82 1.71 -35.91
C ILE A 208 9.73 2.77 -35.29
N MET A 209 9.14 3.63 -34.47
CA MET A 209 9.84 4.75 -33.85
C MET A 209 10.46 4.28 -32.52
N GLU A 210 11.80 4.28 -32.43
CA GLU A 210 12.55 3.66 -31.31
C GLU A 210 13.13 4.64 -30.28
N ASP A 211 12.62 5.87 -30.22
CA ASP A 211 13.19 6.90 -29.32
C ASP A 211 12.81 6.67 -27.84
N ILE A 212 13.60 7.26 -26.93
CA ILE A 212 13.37 7.31 -25.47
C ILE A 212 12.01 7.92 -25.10
N VAL A 213 11.31 8.52 -26.06
CA VAL A 213 9.97 9.07 -25.92
C VAL A 213 8.95 8.01 -25.52
N ILE A 214 9.08 6.75 -25.96
CA ILE A 214 8.18 5.65 -25.56
C ILE A 214 8.23 5.45 -24.05
N ASP A 215 9.43 5.23 -23.50
CA ASP A 215 9.65 5.05 -22.07
C ASP A 215 9.12 6.25 -21.27
N LYS A 216 9.44 7.47 -21.71
CA LYS A 216 8.99 8.70 -21.07
C LYS A 216 7.46 8.88 -21.12
N SER A 217 6.81 8.46 -22.19
CA SER A 217 5.36 8.56 -22.37
C SER A 217 4.61 7.65 -21.42
N ILE A 218 5.06 6.39 -21.33
CA ILE A 218 4.56 5.38 -20.41
C ILE A 218 4.80 5.85 -18.97
N HIS A 219 6.03 6.21 -18.62
CA HIS A 219 6.37 6.73 -17.30
C HIS A 219 5.53 7.94 -16.90
N ARG A 220 5.30 8.90 -17.82
CA ARG A 220 4.47 10.08 -17.53
C ARG A 220 3.01 9.69 -17.31
N ALA A 221 2.46 8.79 -18.12
CA ALA A 221 1.08 8.36 -17.99
C ALA A 221 0.85 7.58 -16.69
N ILE A 222 1.79 6.75 -16.28
CA ILE A 222 1.67 5.97 -15.04
C ILE A 222 2.07 6.78 -13.79
N ASN A 223 2.90 7.81 -13.93
CA ASN A 223 3.16 8.77 -12.84
C ASN A 223 2.14 9.92 -12.80
N SER A 224 1.09 9.87 -13.61
CA SER A 224 -0.03 10.80 -13.49
C SER A 224 -0.74 10.62 -12.14
N ARG A 225 -1.31 11.70 -11.58
CA ARG A 225 -1.91 11.68 -10.24
C ARG A 225 -3.00 10.60 -10.08
N SER A 226 -3.75 10.32 -11.14
CA SER A 226 -4.75 9.26 -11.16
C SER A 226 -4.12 7.87 -11.14
N ALA A 227 -3.03 7.65 -11.88
CA ALA A 227 -2.32 6.37 -11.88
C ALA A 227 -1.56 6.12 -10.56
N VAL A 228 -1.06 7.15 -9.89
CA VAL A 228 -0.52 7.04 -8.52
C VAL A 228 -1.60 6.59 -7.54
N LEU A 229 -2.80 7.18 -7.61
CA LEU A 229 -3.93 6.75 -6.78
C LEU A 229 -4.33 5.29 -7.06
N LYS A 230 -4.37 4.88 -8.34
CA LYS A 230 -4.62 3.50 -8.75
C LYS A 230 -3.62 2.51 -8.13
N ARG A 231 -2.32 2.87 -8.12
CA ARG A 231 -1.27 2.06 -7.47
C ARG A 231 -1.50 1.91 -5.97
N TYR A 232 -1.81 2.99 -5.25
CA TYR A 232 -2.12 2.90 -3.82
C TYR A 232 -3.34 2.01 -3.55
N VAL A 233 -4.38 2.10 -4.38
CA VAL A 233 -5.57 1.25 -4.25
C VAL A 233 -5.24 -0.22 -4.52
N ALA A 234 -4.40 -0.51 -5.52
CA ALA A 234 -3.92 -1.85 -5.82
C ALA A 234 -3.12 -2.46 -4.65
N ASP A 235 -2.21 -1.67 -4.07
CA ASP A 235 -1.40 -2.08 -2.92
C ASP A 235 -2.27 -2.33 -1.69
N VAL A 236 -3.26 -1.48 -1.43
CA VAL A 236 -4.25 -1.70 -0.37
C VAL A 236 -5.06 -2.97 -0.62
N GLY A 237 -5.43 -3.24 -1.87
CA GLY A 237 -6.13 -4.47 -2.27
C GLY A 237 -5.32 -5.72 -1.95
N LYS A 238 -4.02 -5.76 -2.28
CA LYS A 238 -3.15 -6.89 -1.93
C LYS A 238 -2.85 -6.97 -0.43
N ALA A 239 -2.67 -5.84 0.24
CA ALA A 239 -2.32 -5.78 1.66
C ALA A 239 -3.53 -5.86 2.62
N TRP A 240 -4.76 -5.97 2.11
CA TRP A 240 -5.97 -5.92 2.94
C TRP A 240 -5.98 -6.94 4.10
N PRO A 241 -5.51 -8.20 3.96
CA PRO A 241 -5.50 -9.14 5.09
C PRO A 241 -4.50 -8.69 6.16
N VAL A 242 -3.35 -8.17 5.73
CA VAL A 242 -2.31 -7.64 6.62
C VAL A 242 -2.83 -6.40 7.35
N LEU A 243 -3.54 -5.50 6.67
CA LEU A 243 -4.15 -4.32 7.29
C LEU A 243 -5.21 -4.70 8.32
N LEU A 244 -6.05 -5.69 8.03
CA LEU A 244 -7.07 -6.15 8.97
C LEU A 244 -6.44 -6.79 10.21
N VAL A 245 -5.45 -7.66 10.03
CA VAL A 245 -4.78 -8.36 11.13
C VAL A 245 -3.89 -7.42 11.93
N CYS A 246 -2.93 -6.75 11.29
CA CYS A 246 -1.93 -5.92 11.96
C CYS A 246 -2.45 -4.54 12.35
N GLY A 247 -3.43 -3.98 11.62
CA GLY A 247 -4.02 -2.67 11.90
C GLY A 247 -5.29 -2.72 12.73
N GLY A 248 -6.06 -3.81 12.65
CA GLY A 248 -7.32 -3.98 13.37
C GLY A 248 -7.20 -4.90 14.58
N ILE A 249 -7.07 -6.21 14.31
CA ILE A 249 -7.19 -7.25 15.35
C ILE A 249 -6.05 -7.16 16.38
N LEU A 250 -4.80 -7.11 15.91
CA LEU A 250 -3.63 -7.15 16.78
C LEU A 250 -3.54 -5.93 17.72
N PRO A 251 -3.79 -4.69 17.27
CA PRO A 251 -3.85 -3.53 18.17
C PRO A 251 -4.99 -3.60 19.17
N LEU A 252 -6.17 -4.09 18.79
CA LEU A 252 -7.29 -4.27 19.72
C LEU A 252 -6.94 -5.30 20.80
N PHE A 253 -6.34 -6.43 20.40
CA PHE A 253 -5.91 -7.45 21.34
C PHE A 253 -4.80 -6.95 22.29
N LEU A 254 -3.78 -6.27 21.75
CA LEU A 254 -2.73 -5.63 22.55
C LEU A 254 -3.31 -4.56 23.49
N SER A 255 -4.32 -3.81 23.07
CA SER A 255 -5.02 -2.83 23.91
C SER A 255 -5.74 -3.49 25.09
N VAL A 256 -6.43 -4.62 24.86
CA VAL A 256 -7.07 -5.38 25.94
C VAL A 256 -6.03 -5.93 26.92
N ILE A 257 -4.93 -6.52 26.42
CA ILE A 257 -3.82 -6.98 27.27
C ILE A 257 -3.25 -5.83 28.10
N TRP A 258 -3.06 -4.67 27.47
CA TRP A 258 -2.55 -3.48 28.14
C TRP A 258 -3.45 -3.03 29.29
N LEU A 259 -4.78 -2.99 29.08
CA LEU A 259 -5.75 -2.67 30.13
C LEU A 259 -5.74 -3.70 31.27
N LEU A 260 -5.61 -4.99 30.95
CA LEU A 260 -5.47 -6.04 31.96
C LEU A 260 -4.18 -5.90 32.77
N MET A 261 -3.08 -5.52 32.13
CA MET A 261 -1.79 -5.30 32.79
C MET A 261 -1.85 -4.10 33.74
N ILE A 262 -2.53 -3.00 33.38
CA ILE A 262 -2.77 -1.87 34.29
C ILE A 262 -3.59 -2.32 35.51
N ARG A 263 -4.52 -3.27 35.35
CA ARG A 263 -5.34 -3.72 36.48
C ARG A 263 -4.60 -4.64 37.46
N HIS A 264 -3.71 -5.50 36.98
CA HIS A 264 -3.07 -6.54 37.80
C HIS A 264 -1.60 -6.26 38.14
N PHE A 265 -0.87 -5.54 37.28
CA PHE A 265 0.59 -5.38 37.35
C PHE A 265 1.04 -3.92 37.14
N VAL A 266 0.50 -2.98 37.93
CA VAL A 266 0.84 -1.55 37.85
C VAL A 266 2.33 -1.26 38.00
N VAL A 267 3.05 -2.06 38.80
CA VAL A 267 4.50 -1.90 39.01
C VAL A 267 5.31 -2.44 37.83
N GLY A 268 4.84 -3.50 37.16
CA GLY A 268 5.54 -4.12 36.03
C GLY A 268 5.34 -3.35 34.71
N MET A 269 4.20 -2.68 34.55
CA MET A 269 3.79 -1.98 33.33
C MET A 269 4.86 -1.01 32.77
N PRO A 270 5.46 -0.10 33.56
CA PRO A 270 6.47 0.83 33.05
C PRO A 270 7.74 0.14 32.57
N TRP A 271 8.16 -0.93 33.26
CA TRP A 271 9.36 -1.69 32.90
C TRP A 271 9.17 -2.46 31.59
N VAL A 272 8.00 -3.09 31.41
CA VAL A 272 7.63 -3.75 30.16
C VAL A 272 7.67 -2.77 28.99
N THR A 273 7.14 -1.55 29.15
CA THR A 273 7.22 -0.54 28.07
C THR A 273 8.62 -0.06 27.75
N VAL A 274 9.45 0.16 28.78
CA VAL A 274 10.84 0.61 28.56
C VAL A 274 11.62 -0.49 27.84
N VAL A 275 11.49 -1.75 28.27
CA VAL A 275 12.15 -2.89 27.61
C VAL A 275 11.67 -3.06 26.17
N LEU A 276 10.35 -3.08 25.95
CA LEU A 276 9.77 -3.22 24.61
C LEU A 276 10.22 -2.09 23.67
N PHE A 277 10.21 -0.84 24.13
CA PHE A 277 10.64 0.32 23.34
C PHE A 277 12.12 0.22 22.95
N ASN A 278 12.98 -0.17 23.88
CA ASN A 278 14.41 -0.34 23.60
C ASN A 278 14.68 -1.52 22.64
N ILE A 279 13.96 -2.63 22.78
CA ILE A 279 14.07 -3.76 21.83
C ILE A 279 13.63 -3.30 20.44
N LEU A 280 12.48 -2.65 20.32
CA LEU A 280 11.95 -2.20 19.03
C LEU A 280 12.89 -1.20 18.33
N ILE A 281 13.42 -0.21 19.05
CA ILE A 281 14.32 0.78 18.43
C ILE A 281 15.64 0.13 17.97
N VAL A 282 16.15 -0.85 18.72
CA VAL A 282 17.32 -1.65 18.31
C VAL A 282 17.02 -2.51 17.08
N SER A 283 15.88 -3.21 17.06
CA SER A 283 15.45 -4.03 15.92
C SER A 283 15.25 -3.20 14.64
N VAL A 284 14.59 -2.04 14.73
CA VAL A 284 14.40 -1.15 13.58
C VAL A 284 15.75 -0.61 13.10
N THR A 285 16.63 -0.19 14.02
CA THR A 285 17.97 0.29 13.66
C THR A 285 18.73 -0.81 12.93
N MET A 286 18.74 -2.04 13.46
CA MET A 286 19.37 -3.20 12.83
C MET A 286 18.81 -3.46 11.43
N PHE A 287 17.50 -3.37 11.23
CA PHE A 287 16.87 -3.53 9.91
C PHE A 287 17.40 -2.52 8.88
N TYR A 288 17.60 -1.25 9.26
CA TYR A 288 18.20 -0.24 8.38
C TYR A 288 19.65 -0.58 8.03
N TYR A 289 20.44 -1.13 8.96
CA TYR A 289 21.81 -1.60 8.67
C TYR A 289 21.85 -2.77 7.68
N LEU A 290 20.89 -3.71 7.80
CA LEU A 290 20.74 -4.82 6.86
C LEU A 290 20.39 -4.28 5.45
N LYS A 291 19.43 -3.35 5.35
CA LYS A 291 19.05 -2.74 4.08
C LYS A 291 20.12 -1.82 3.48
N ALA A 292 20.94 -1.19 4.32
CA ALA A 292 22.08 -0.37 3.90
C ALA A 292 23.28 -1.21 3.38
N GLY A 293 23.27 -2.54 3.59
CA GLY A 293 24.35 -3.42 3.14
C GLY A 293 25.65 -3.29 3.94
N TRP A 294 25.59 -2.80 5.19
CA TRP A 294 26.76 -2.70 6.06
C TRP A 294 27.06 -4.01 6.80
N ILE A 295 26.05 -4.86 7.02
CA ILE A 295 26.26 -6.27 7.40
C ILE A 295 26.40 -7.06 6.09
N GLY A 296 27.47 -7.85 5.96
CA GLY A 296 27.75 -8.66 4.77
C GLY A 296 26.66 -9.71 4.48
N ASN A 297 26.45 -9.99 3.20
CA ASN A 297 25.44 -10.91 2.68
C ASN A 297 25.60 -12.35 3.23
N ASP A 298 26.79 -12.70 3.71
CA ASP A 298 27.15 -14.04 4.21
C ASP A 298 26.51 -14.38 5.57
N ALA A 299 26.04 -13.36 6.32
CA ALA A 299 25.43 -13.54 7.64
C ALA A 299 23.89 -13.62 7.61
N ILE A 300 23.25 -13.38 6.46
CA ILE A 300 21.79 -13.14 6.38
C ILE A 300 21.08 -14.05 5.35
N SER A 301 21.82 -14.68 4.44
CA SER A 301 21.28 -15.60 3.42
C SER A 301 20.39 -16.74 3.96
N PRO A 302 20.56 -17.29 5.18
CA PRO A 302 19.69 -18.36 5.67
C PRO A 302 18.29 -17.89 6.12
N ILE A 303 18.08 -16.58 6.32
CA ILE A 303 16.89 -16.05 7.01
C ILE A 303 15.95 -15.29 6.06
N ILE A 304 16.48 -14.68 4.99
CA ILE A 304 15.69 -13.82 4.09
C ILE A 304 15.37 -14.49 2.73
N GLY A 305 15.92 -15.68 2.47
CA GLY A 305 15.78 -16.33 1.17
C GLY A 305 16.64 -15.66 0.09
N GLU A 306 16.93 -16.43 -0.95
CA GLU A 306 17.76 -16.02 -2.09
C GLU A 306 17.16 -14.77 -2.74
N HIS A 307 17.93 -13.67 -2.77
CA HIS A 307 17.47 -12.41 -3.36
C HIS A 307 17.39 -12.56 -4.89
N ASP A 308 16.29 -12.09 -5.47
CA ASP A 308 16.12 -11.95 -6.92
C ASP A 308 17.33 -11.22 -7.53
N PRO A 309 18.02 -11.80 -8.52
CA PRO A 309 19.23 -11.23 -9.13
C PRO A 309 18.99 -9.94 -9.92
N TYR A 310 17.74 -9.45 -9.97
CA TYR A 310 17.32 -8.27 -10.71
C TYR A 310 17.07 -7.01 -9.87
N TYR A 311 17.22 -7.06 -8.54
CA TYR A 311 17.03 -5.86 -7.70
C TYR A 311 18.28 -4.96 -7.68
N ARG A 312 18.50 -4.18 -8.74
CA ARG A 312 19.54 -3.14 -8.76
C ARG A 312 19.04 -1.87 -8.07
N VAL A 313 19.38 -1.69 -6.79
CA VAL A 313 19.21 -0.40 -6.09
C VAL A 313 20.08 0.65 -6.79
N SER A 314 19.47 1.76 -7.18
CA SER A 314 20.22 2.86 -7.80
C SER A 314 21.22 3.47 -6.80
N ALA A 315 22.39 3.92 -7.25
CA ALA A 315 23.43 4.48 -6.37
C ALA A 315 22.93 5.66 -5.50
N ARG A 316 21.88 6.36 -5.96
CA ARG A 316 21.21 7.44 -5.24
C ARG A 316 20.34 6.93 -4.09
N GLU A 317 19.64 5.81 -4.25
CA GLU A 317 18.83 5.21 -3.19
C GLU A 317 19.71 4.64 -2.08
N LEU A 318 20.86 4.08 -2.43
CA LEU A 318 21.81 3.54 -1.45
C LEU A 318 22.36 4.62 -0.50
N SER A 319 22.67 5.82 -1.01
CA SER A 319 23.13 6.93 -0.17
C SER A 319 22.04 7.46 0.76
N HIS A 320 20.78 7.46 0.32
CA HIS A 320 19.64 7.78 1.19
C HIS A 320 19.45 6.74 2.30
N LEU A 321 19.63 5.45 2.01
CA LEU A 321 19.57 4.39 3.02
C LEU A 321 20.72 4.49 4.04
N HIS A 322 21.94 4.81 3.60
CA HIS A 322 23.08 5.02 4.49
C HIS A 322 22.84 6.22 5.43
N ALA A 323 22.35 7.33 4.90
CA ALA A 323 22.01 8.50 5.71
C ALA A 323 20.90 8.18 6.73
N ALA A 324 19.87 7.42 6.32
CA ALA A 324 18.79 7.00 7.22
C ALA A 324 19.30 6.08 8.34
N ALA A 325 20.22 5.14 8.04
CA ALA A 325 20.81 4.26 9.05
C ALA A 325 21.58 5.05 10.12
N VAL A 326 22.39 6.04 9.71
CA VAL A 326 23.14 6.92 10.62
C VAL A 326 22.19 7.80 11.45
N LEU A 327 21.10 8.30 10.87
CA LEU A 327 20.09 9.04 11.62
C LEU A 327 19.42 8.16 12.69
N MET A 328 19.06 6.93 12.32
CA MET A 328 18.41 5.99 13.23
C MET A 328 19.31 5.60 14.40
N THR A 329 20.64 5.55 14.22
CA THR A 329 21.56 5.26 15.33
C THR A 329 21.66 6.40 16.32
N ALA A 330 21.69 7.64 15.84
CA ALA A 330 21.62 8.81 16.70
C ALA A 330 20.33 8.79 17.53
N ILE A 331 19.19 8.48 16.90
CA ILE A 331 17.89 8.34 17.59
C ILE A 331 17.94 7.20 18.61
N MET A 332 18.50 6.03 18.27
CA MET A 332 18.64 4.89 19.17
C MET A 332 19.49 5.25 20.40
N ILE A 333 20.64 5.90 20.22
CA ILE A 333 21.52 6.30 21.33
C ILE A 333 20.78 7.26 22.26
N ILE A 334 20.11 8.28 21.71
CA ILE A 334 19.31 9.24 22.49
C ILE A 334 18.17 8.52 23.23
N ALA A 335 17.47 7.60 22.57
CA ALA A 335 16.38 6.82 23.14
C ALA A 335 16.85 5.94 24.31
N VAL A 336 17.99 5.24 24.16
CA VAL A 336 18.58 4.41 25.23
C VAL A 336 19.05 5.28 26.40
N LEU A 337 19.74 6.39 26.14
CA LEU A 337 20.19 7.32 27.18
C LEU A 337 19.00 7.92 27.94
N SER A 338 17.93 8.31 27.23
CA SER A 338 16.70 8.80 27.85
C SER A 338 16.00 7.73 28.69
N SER A 339 16.01 6.47 28.23
CA SER A 339 15.48 5.31 28.95
C SER A 339 16.25 5.06 30.25
N ILE A 340 17.57 5.23 30.26
CA ILE A 340 18.39 5.13 31.46
C ILE A 340 18.11 6.30 32.43
N ALA A 341 18.02 7.52 31.90
CA ALA A 341 17.76 8.71 32.71
C ALA A 341 16.38 8.67 33.40
N ILE A 342 15.36 8.12 32.75
CA ILE A 342 14.00 8.06 33.30
C ILE A 342 13.82 6.97 34.38
N VAL A 343 14.74 5.98 34.48
CA VAL A 343 14.66 4.89 35.49
C VAL A 343 14.45 5.42 36.90
N ARG A 344 15.20 6.44 37.32
CA ARG A 344 15.07 7.03 38.65
C ARG A 344 13.69 7.64 38.90
N ARG A 345 13.10 8.27 37.86
CA ARG A 345 11.75 8.84 37.93
C ARG A 345 10.68 7.75 37.95
N ILE A 346 10.86 6.66 37.19
CA ILE A 346 9.96 5.50 37.20
C ILE A 346 9.95 4.82 38.58
N LEU A 347 11.10 4.69 39.25
CA LEU A 347 11.17 4.11 40.60
C LEU A 347 10.38 4.95 41.63
N MET A 348 10.44 6.27 41.55
CA MET A 348 9.63 7.16 42.41
C MET A 348 8.14 7.10 42.08
N ALA A 349 7.79 7.02 40.79
CA ALA A 349 6.38 6.96 40.38
C ALA A 349 5.73 5.61 40.73
N THR A 350 6.47 4.49 40.59
CA THR A 350 5.96 3.16 40.91
C THR A 350 5.69 2.96 42.40
N SER A 351 6.42 3.61 43.30
CA SER A 351 6.14 3.59 44.74
C SER A 351 4.81 4.29 45.09
N VAL A 352 4.53 5.43 44.46
CA VAL A 352 3.26 6.18 44.60
C VAL A 352 2.08 5.40 44.00
N LEU A 353 2.28 4.81 42.82
CA LEU A 353 1.28 3.97 42.17
C LEU A 353 0.94 2.73 43.00
N LYS A 354 1.94 2.09 43.61
CA LYS A 354 1.75 0.95 44.52
C LYS A 354 0.97 1.33 45.78
N ALA A 355 1.20 2.51 46.34
CA ALA A 355 0.39 3.01 47.45
C ALA A 355 -1.07 3.21 47.02
N SER A 356 -1.28 3.81 45.84
CA SER A 356 -2.60 4.11 45.28
C SER A 356 -3.43 2.86 44.96
N THR A 357 -2.82 1.81 44.41
CA THR A 357 -3.51 0.54 44.15
C THR A 357 -3.88 -0.20 45.44
N LEU A 358 -3.06 -0.09 46.49
CA LEU A 358 -3.38 -0.64 47.81
C LEU A 358 -4.63 0.02 48.39
N PHE A 359 -4.74 1.36 48.30
CA PHE A 359 -5.92 2.10 48.70
C PHE A 359 -7.17 1.67 47.91
N GLN A 360 -7.04 1.50 46.58
CA GLN A 360 -8.16 1.08 45.74
C GLN A 360 -8.62 -0.37 46.01
N GLY A 361 -7.71 -1.28 46.38
CA GLY A 361 -8.04 -2.63 46.84
C GLY A 361 -8.77 -2.66 48.19
N GLN A 362 -8.41 -1.77 49.12
CA GLN A 362 -9.07 -1.63 50.43
C GLN A 362 -10.51 -1.11 50.32
N PHE A 363 -10.77 -0.12 49.45
CA PHE A 363 -12.13 0.38 49.21
C PHE A 363 -12.94 -0.47 48.23
N GLY A 364 -12.29 -1.17 47.29
CA GLY A 364 -12.95 -2.17 46.43
C GLY A 364 -13.50 -3.37 47.20
N GLY A 365 -12.80 -3.81 48.25
CA GLY A 365 -13.31 -4.80 49.21
C GLY A 365 -14.40 -4.24 50.14
N ALA A 366 -14.30 -2.98 50.56
CA ALA A 366 -15.30 -2.35 51.43
C ALA A 366 -16.64 -2.04 50.73
N CYS A 367 -16.64 -1.83 49.40
CA CYS A 367 -17.87 -1.60 48.63
C CYS A 367 -18.66 -2.91 48.38
N LEU A 368 -17.98 -4.06 48.36
CA LEU A 368 -18.61 -5.38 48.20
C LEU A 368 -19.15 -5.97 49.52
N ILE A 369 -18.69 -5.49 50.67
CA ILE A 369 -19.17 -5.95 51.99
C ILE A 369 -20.33 -5.09 52.52
N ARG A 370 -20.57 -3.89 51.96
CA ARG A 370 -21.70 -3.02 52.39
C ARG A 370 -22.98 -3.19 51.58
N THR A 371 -23.02 -4.13 50.63
CA THR A 371 -24.25 -4.54 49.90
C THR A 371 -24.78 -5.91 50.32
N SER A 372 -24.17 -6.56 51.32
CA SER A 372 -24.62 -7.85 51.87
C SER A 372 -25.13 -7.78 53.33
N ASN A 373 -25.27 -6.58 53.89
CA ASN A 373 -25.95 -6.33 55.17
C ASN A 373 -26.68 -4.99 55.13
N LEU A 374 -27.76 -4.92 54.34
CA LEU A 374 -28.96 -4.11 54.58
C LEU A 374 -30.04 -4.48 53.56
#